data_AF-A0A842P075-F1
#
_entry.id   AF-A0A842P075-F1
#
_cell.length_a   1.000
_cell.length_b   1.000
_cell.length_c   1.000
_cell.angle_alpha   90.00
_cell.angle_beta   90.00
_cell.angle_gamma   90.00
#
_symmetry.space_group_name_H-M   'P 1'
#
loop_
_entity.id
_entity.type
_entity.pdbx_description
1 polymer ?
#
loop_
_entity_poly.entity_id
_entity_poly.type
_entity_poly.pdbx_seq_one_letter_code
_entity_poly.pdbx_strand_id
1 'polypeptide(L)'
;MSKSSGLGFGGFLVGLGAGYVVFQTMELTRNLFAWLLIIAGAGVVASSLLQRMSPGMRFGGLVNGVVGGLILSLMITSGFSFFTGLGINGTWGDYRAEETFPFDGIVTADDISLEISTFNGYIRVYTWDRAEYSIDLTVRARGNTDKDAEDNIDDFDVDFDESMVGGQLNLVLEHNVPATKTNLYSLLVEVHVPADATYNTDLTASNGAISLNNMVGDVLRLTTSNGELSFENVVAERIVAVTSNAQIRGDLEAPDTTLTTSNGKIDLDLPCTVSGTYDLDTSNAAVELDVSAAADVGYSIDMSTSNASVDLRLDDLEYTTNERTRKKAKTTGFDDKDVQITITSSTSNGSVDVFD
;
A
#
# COMPACT_ATOMS: atom_id res chain seq x y z
N MET A 1 -6.15 -31.83 34.99
CA MET A 1 -5.42 -32.72 34.05
C MET A 1 -4.68 -31.84 33.06
N SER A 2 -3.35 -31.81 33.12
CA SER A 2 -2.49 -30.98 32.28
C SER A 2 -2.68 -31.34 30.80
N LYS A 3 -3.06 -30.36 29.97
CA LYS A 3 -3.15 -30.51 28.52
C LYS A 3 -1.78 -30.94 27.99
N SER A 4 -1.73 -32.11 27.36
CA SER A 4 -0.53 -32.72 26.76
C SER A 4 -0.15 -32.03 25.43
N SER A 5 -0.01 -30.72 25.42
CA SER A 5 0.38 -29.94 24.22
C SER A 5 1.82 -30.26 23.76
N GLY A 6 2.69 -30.65 24.69
CA GLY A 6 4.11 -30.91 24.39
C GLY A 6 4.38 -32.12 23.49
N LEU A 7 3.59 -33.19 23.58
CA LEU A 7 3.77 -34.39 22.75
C LEU A 7 3.35 -34.15 21.28
N GLY A 8 2.34 -33.33 21.05
CA GLY A 8 1.92 -32.96 19.70
C GLY A 8 2.90 -32.02 19.01
N PHE A 9 3.38 -31.01 19.73
CA PHE A 9 4.39 -30.09 19.21
C PHE A 9 5.76 -30.78 19.01
N GLY A 10 6.17 -31.65 19.94
CA GLY A 10 7.39 -32.46 19.77
C GLY A 10 7.31 -33.40 18.57
N GLY A 11 6.17 -34.07 18.36
CA GLY A 11 5.93 -34.88 17.17
C GLY A 11 6.00 -34.06 15.88
N PHE A 12 5.45 -32.84 15.90
CA PHE A 12 5.50 -31.91 14.76
C PHE A 12 6.92 -31.52 14.37
N LEU A 13 7.77 -31.15 15.32
CA LEU A 13 9.17 -30.80 15.03
C LEU A 13 9.96 -31.99 14.48
N VAL A 14 9.73 -33.19 15.01
CA VAL A 14 10.37 -34.42 14.50
C VAL A 14 9.93 -34.72 13.07
N GLY A 15 8.62 -34.62 12.79
CA GLY A 15 8.09 -34.80 11.44
C GLY A 15 8.64 -33.77 10.45
N LEU A 16 8.75 -32.51 10.88
CA LEU A 16 9.28 -31.41 10.07
C LEU A 16 10.75 -31.64 9.71
N GLY A 17 11.60 -31.92 10.70
CA GLY A 17 13.03 -32.13 10.49
C GLY A 17 13.34 -33.37 9.66
N ALA A 18 12.68 -34.50 9.96
CA ALA A 18 12.89 -35.74 9.21
C ALA A 18 12.41 -35.62 7.75
N GLY A 19 11.23 -35.04 7.54
CA GLY A 19 10.71 -34.85 6.19
C GLY A 19 11.52 -33.84 5.38
N TYR A 20 12.06 -32.79 6.00
CA TYR A 20 12.91 -31.82 5.30
C TYR A 20 14.16 -32.49 4.71
N VAL A 21 14.82 -33.36 5.47
CA VAL A 21 16.00 -34.10 5.00
C VAL A 21 15.62 -35.11 3.91
N VAL A 22 14.54 -35.86 4.10
CA VAL A 22 14.13 -36.90 3.15
C VAL A 22 13.68 -36.29 1.82
N PHE A 23 12.80 -35.29 1.85
CA PHE A 23 12.19 -34.73 0.65
C PHE A 23 13.14 -33.85 -0.19
N GLN A 24 14.25 -33.37 0.37
CA GLN A 24 15.32 -32.75 -0.42
C GLN A 24 16.06 -33.73 -1.34
N THR A 25 15.99 -35.03 -1.05
CA THR A 25 16.73 -36.06 -1.79
C THR A 25 15.86 -36.84 -2.78
N MET A 26 14.57 -36.51 -2.88
CA MET A 26 13.59 -37.23 -3.70
C MET A 26 12.95 -36.31 -4.73
N GLU A 27 12.92 -36.75 -5.99
CA GLU A 27 12.07 -36.12 -7.02
C GLU A 27 10.61 -36.59 -6.85
N LEU A 28 9.77 -35.74 -6.26
CA LEU A 28 8.38 -36.06 -5.94
C LEU A 28 7.47 -35.89 -7.16
N THR A 29 6.97 -37.01 -7.71
CA THR A 29 5.96 -36.98 -8.79
C THR A 29 4.55 -36.71 -8.26
N ARG A 30 3.66 -36.20 -9.12
CA ARG A 30 2.25 -35.90 -8.76
C ARG A 30 1.50 -37.08 -8.12
N ASN A 31 1.71 -38.27 -8.65
CA ASN A 31 1.07 -39.48 -8.14
C ASN A 31 1.61 -39.89 -6.76
N LEU A 32 2.93 -39.81 -6.56
CA LEU A 32 3.54 -40.18 -5.29
C LEU A 32 3.05 -39.27 -4.16
N PHE A 33 2.95 -37.96 -4.43
CA PHE A 33 2.41 -36.99 -3.48
C PHE A 33 0.95 -37.27 -3.11
N ALA A 34 0.08 -37.55 -4.09
CA ALA A 34 -1.32 -37.85 -3.82
C ALA A 34 -1.46 -39.09 -2.90
N TRP A 35 -0.65 -40.12 -3.14
CA TRP A 35 -0.57 -41.27 -2.25
C TRP A 35 -0.06 -40.92 -0.85
N LEU A 36 0.96 -40.05 -0.73
CA LEU A 36 1.45 -39.59 0.57
C LEU A 36 0.36 -38.87 1.37
N LEU A 37 -0.44 -38.00 0.74
CA LEU A 37 -1.57 -37.34 1.41
C LEU A 37 -2.69 -38.32 1.80
N ILE A 38 -3.03 -39.26 0.93
CA ILE A 38 -4.05 -40.28 1.23
C ILE A 38 -3.61 -41.14 2.42
N ILE A 39 -2.35 -41.57 2.43
CA ILE A 39 -1.79 -42.38 3.53
C ILE A 39 -1.74 -41.57 4.82
N ALA A 40 -1.33 -40.29 4.75
CA ALA A 40 -1.32 -39.39 5.89
C ALA A 40 -2.73 -39.17 6.47
N GLY A 41 -3.71 -38.87 5.63
CA GLY A 41 -5.11 -38.70 6.02
C GLY A 41 -5.72 -39.98 6.60
N ALA A 42 -5.50 -41.12 5.94
CA ALA A 42 -5.93 -42.42 6.46
C ALA A 42 -5.29 -42.75 7.82
N GLY A 43 -4.01 -42.41 8.01
CA GLY A 43 -3.31 -42.54 9.28
C GLY A 43 -3.92 -41.70 10.40
N VAL A 44 -4.28 -40.44 10.12
CA VAL A 44 -4.95 -39.55 11.09
C VAL A 44 -6.35 -40.07 11.46
N VAL A 45 -7.12 -40.53 10.47
CA VAL A 45 -8.45 -41.10 10.70
C VAL A 45 -8.37 -42.40 11.50
N ALA A 46 -7.47 -43.32 11.13
CA ALA A 46 -7.24 -44.57 11.85
C ALA A 46 -6.77 -44.32 13.29
N SER A 47 -5.85 -43.38 13.50
CA SER A 47 -5.39 -42.96 14.82
C SER A 47 -6.55 -42.43 15.68
N SER A 48 -7.40 -41.59 15.09
CA SER A 48 -8.56 -41.02 15.77
C SER A 48 -9.63 -42.07 16.11
N LEU A 49 -9.85 -43.06 15.23
CA LEU A 49 -10.75 -44.20 15.50
C LEU A 49 -10.21 -45.13 16.58
N LEU A 50 -8.90 -45.43 16.56
CA LEU A 50 -8.25 -46.27 17.57
C LEU A 50 -8.28 -45.63 18.96
N GLN A 51 -8.13 -44.31 19.04
CA GLN A 51 -8.30 -43.57 20.30
C GLN A 51 -9.72 -43.69 20.85
N ARG A 52 -10.73 -43.70 19.97
CA ARG A 52 -12.14 -43.86 20.36
C ARG A 52 -12.44 -45.27 20.84
N MET A 53 -11.76 -46.29 20.31
CA MET A 53 -11.93 -47.70 20.69
C MET A 53 -11.09 -48.11 21.91
N SER A 54 -9.98 -47.44 22.19
CA SER A 54 -9.11 -47.73 23.33
C SER A 54 -8.60 -46.44 23.98
N PRO A 55 -9.37 -45.87 24.94
CA PRO A 55 -9.08 -44.58 25.57
C PRO A 55 -7.76 -44.51 26.35
N GLY A 56 -7.11 -45.65 26.59
CA GLY A 56 -5.81 -45.74 27.28
C GLY A 56 -4.61 -45.42 26.39
N MET A 57 -4.75 -45.42 25.06
CA MET A 57 -3.63 -45.19 24.13
C MET A 57 -3.48 -43.69 23.80
N ARG A 58 -2.44 -43.06 24.37
CA ARG A 58 -2.15 -41.62 24.24
C ARG A 58 -1.32 -41.25 23.00
N PHE A 59 -1.55 -41.89 21.86
CA PHE A 59 -0.71 -41.73 20.65
C PHE A 59 -1.22 -40.70 19.62
N GLY A 60 -2.50 -40.30 19.65
CA GLY A 60 -3.07 -39.47 18.58
C GLY A 60 -2.49 -38.05 18.50
N GLY A 61 -2.08 -37.45 19.63
CA GLY A 61 -1.39 -36.16 19.60
C GLY A 61 -0.04 -36.23 18.89
N LEU A 62 0.71 -37.32 19.10
CA LEU A 62 2.01 -37.56 18.48
C LEU A 62 1.86 -37.81 16.97
N VAL A 63 0.91 -38.68 16.57
CA VAL A 63 0.67 -39.01 15.15
C VAL A 63 0.23 -37.77 14.38
N ASN A 64 -0.72 -37.00 14.92
CA ASN A 64 -1.18 -35.77 14.28
C ASN A 64 -0.05 -34.73 14.18
N GLY A 65 0.80 -34.64 15.22
CA GLY A 65 2.01 -33.81 15.20
C GLY A 65 2.95 -34.21 14.07
N VAL A 66 3.41 -35.48 14.05
CA VAL A 66 4.36 -36.00 13.06
C VAL A 66 3.82 -35.86 11.63
N VAL A 67 2.55 -36.19 11.41
CA VAL A 67 1.91 -36.04 10.09
C VAL A 67 1.87 -34.56 9.69
N GLY A 68 1.49 -33.66 10.60
CA GLY A 68 1.50 -32.21 10.32
C GLY A 68 2.88 -31.68 9.99
N GLY A 69 3.92 -32.14 10.71
CA GLY A 69 5.31 -31.78 10.45
C GLY A 69 5.81 -32.27 9.10
N LEU A 70 5.52 -33.54 8.76
CA LEU A 70 5.88 -34.12 7.47
C LEU A 70 5.19 -33.40 6.31
N ILE A 71 3.90 -33.09 6.42
CA ILE A 71 3.17 -32.33 5.40
C ILE A 71 3.81 -30.94 5.21
N LEU A 72 4.10 -30.23 6.30
CA LEU A 72 4.73 -28.91 6.19
C LEU A 72 6.13 -28.99 5.56
N SER A 73 6.94 -29.98 5.95
CA SER A 73 8.26 -30.17 5.34
C SER A 73 8.19 -30.50 3.85
N LEU A 74 7.19 -31.28 3.44
CA LEU A 74 6.90 -31.61 2.05
C LEU A 74 6.54 -30.33 1.29
N MET A 75 5.74 -29.43 1.86
CA MET A 75 5.41 -28.13 1.25
C MET A 75 6.63 -27.22 1.09
N ILE A 76 7.48 -27.15 2.12
CA ILE A 76 8.68 -26.31 2.12
C ILE A 76 9.71 -26.80 1.10
N THR A 77 9.92 -28.12 1.00
CA THR A 77 10.97 -28.71 0.14
C THR A 77 10.55 -28.86 -1.31
N SER A 78 9.26 -29.11 -1.58
CA SER A 78 8.76 -29.26 -2.96
C SER A 78 8.51 -27.92 -3.65
N GLY A 79 8.61 -26.80 -2.92
CA GLY A 79 8.11 -25.50 -3.33
C GLY A 79 6.57 -25.50 -3.40
N PHE A 80 5.93 -24.41 -2.98
CA PHE A 80 4.48 -24.26 -3.07
C PHE A 80 3.92 -24.43 -4.51
N SER A 81 4.78 -24.39 -5.53
CA SER A 81 4.50 -24.69 -6.95
C SER A 81 3.89 -26.09 -7.19
N PHE A 82 4.18 -27.10 -6.36
CA PHE A 82 3.56 -28.41 -6.55
C PHE A 82 2.04 -28.40 -6.22
N PHE A 83 1.63 -27.60 -5.23
CA PHE A 83 0.23 -27.45 -4.82
C PHE A 83 -0.59 -26.65 -5.82
N THR A 84 0.05 -25.78 -6.62
CA THR A 84 -0.62 -25.05 -7.71
C THR A 84 -1.12 -25.99 -8.83
N GLY A 85 -0.46 -27.14 -9.03
CA GLY A 85 -0.86 -28.15 -10.01
C GLY A 85 -2.00 -29.09 -9.58
N LEU A 86 -2.52 -28.96 -8.34
CA LEU A 86 -3.59 -29.80 -7.78
C LEU A 86 -4.94 -29.08 -7.63
N GLY A 87 -5.05 -27.82 -8.06
CA GLY A 87 -6.33 -27.08 -8.07
C GLY A 87 -6.93 -26.79 -6.69
N ILE A 88 -6.17 -26.96 -5.61
CA ILE A 88 -6.55 -26.66 -4.21
C ILE A 88 -5.93 -25.32 -3.79
N ASN A 89 -6.70 -24.24 -3.97
CA ASN A 89 -6.56 -22.87 -3.46
C ASN A 89 -5.32 -22.01 -3.83
N GLY A 90 -5.60 -20.85 -4.42
CA GLY A 90 -5.22 -19.58 -3.79
C GLY A 90 -3.76 -19.12 -3.89
N THR A 91 -3.05 -19.44 -4.98
CA THR A 91 -1.86 -18.68 -5.37
C THR A 91 -2.05 -18.18 -6.80
N TRP A 92 -2.18 -16.86 -6.86
CA TRP A 92 -2.40 -15.98 -8.00
C TRP A 92 -1.55 -16.38 -9.21
N GLY A 93 -2.20 -16.66 -10.35
CA GLY A 93 -1.48 -16.86 -11.60
C GLY A 93 -0.66 -15.62 -11.94
N ASP A 94 0.52 -15.82 -12.52
CA ASP A 94 1.31 -14.73 -13.10
C ASP A 94 0.49 -13.97 -14.14
N TYR A 95 0.80 -12.68 -14.31
CA TYR A 95 0.32 -11.93 -15.45
C TYR A 95 0.92 -12.56 -16.72
N ARG A 96 0.07 -12.89 -17.69
CA ARG A 96 0.45 -13.66 -18.89
C ARG A 96 0.23 -12.91 -20.18
N ALA A 97 -0.60 -11.86 -20.13
CA ALA A 97 -0.84 -10.94 -21.23
C ALA A 97 -0.67 -9.50 -20.72
N GLU A 98 -0.19 -8.63 -21.60
CA GLU A 98 -0.02 -7.19 -21.37
C GLU A 98 -0.36 -6.44 -22.66
N GLU A 99 -1.14 -5.38 -22.54
CA GLU A 99 -1.43 -4.44 -23.63
C GLU A 99 -1.42 -3.01 -23.10
N THR A 100 -0.98 -2.07 -23.91
CA THR A 100 -0.94 -0.64 -23.58
C THR A 100 -1.91 0.12 -24.46
N PHE A 101 -2.79 0.89 -23.82
CA PHE A 101 -3.75 1.80 -24.43
C PHE A 101 -3.20 3.23 -24.30
N PRO A 102 -2.63 3.81 -25.37
CA PRO A 102 -2.16 5.19 -25.34
C PRO A 102 -3.31 6.16 -25.59
N PHE A 103 -3.37 7.22 -24.79
CA PHE A 103 -4.23 8.38 -25.02
C PHE A 103 -3.35 9.62 -25.04
N ASP A 104 -3.40 10.37 -26.14
CA ASP A 104 -2.61 11.57 -26.34
C ASP A 104 -3.45 12.68 -26.96
N GLY A 105 -3.07 13.92 -26.65
CA GLY A 105 -3.75 15.10 -27.15
C GLY A 105 -2.98 16.37 -26.88
N ILE A 106 -3.40 17.46 -27.52
CA ILE A 106 -2.78 18.77 -27.33
C ILE A 106 -3.48 19.46 -26.17
N VAL A 107 -2.69 19.96 -25.21
CA VAL A 107 -3.22 20.80 -24.14
C VAL A 107 -3.50 22.19 -24.71
N THR A 108 -4.77 22.55 -24.76
CA THR A 108 -5.23 23.86 -25.26
C THR A 108 -5.63 24.83 -24.14
N ALA A 109 -5.47 24.43 -22.87
CA ALA A 109 -5.87 25.18 -21.69
C ALA A 109 -4.78 25.15 -20.62
N ASP A 110 -4.66 26.24 -19.87
CA ASP A 110 -3.70 26.37 -18.77
C ASP A 110 -4.20 25.73 -17.46
N ASP A 111 -5.49 25.37 -17.39
CA ASP A 111 -6.13 24.68 -16.26
C ASP A 111 -6.63 23.30 -16.71
N ILE A 112 -6.13 22.26 -16.05
CA ILE A 112 -6.34 20.86 -16.44
C ILE A 112 -6.85 20.06 -15.24
N SER A 113 -7.98 19.37 -15.41
CA SER A 113 -8.50 18.40 -14.45
C SER A 113 -8.13 16.99 -14.88
N LEU A 114 -7.46 16.24 -13.99
CA LEU A 114 -7.09 14.84 -14.18
C LEU A 114 -7.92 13.97 -13.22
N GLU A 115 -8.85 13.20 -13.76
CA GLU A 115 -9.65 12.23 -13.01
C GLU A 115 -9.29 10.83 -13.49
N ILE A 116 -8.60 10.06 -12.64
CA ILE A 116 -8.08 8.74 -13.03
C ILE A 116 -8.38 7.73 -11.94
N SER A 117 -9.05 6.65 -12.32
CA SER A 117 -9.40 5.56 -11.41
C SER A 117 -8.70 4.25 -11.77
N THR A 118 -8.14 3.58 -10.77
CA THR A 118 -7.55 2.24 -10.88
C THR A 118 -7.91 1.40 -9.65
N PHE A 119 -7.72 0.08 -9.73
CA PHE A 119 -7.87 -0.81 -8.56
C PHE A 119 -6.53 -1.47 -8.18
N ASN A 120 -5.85 -2.10 -9.13
CA ASN A 120 -4.54 -2.73 -8.96
C ASN A 120 -3.56 -2.05 -9.90
N GLY A 121 -2.28 -1.97 -9.52
CA GLY A 121 -1.27 -1.21 -10.27
C GLY A 121 -1.28 0.26 -9.90
N TYR A 122 -0.35 1.07 -10.43
CA TYR A 122 -0.08 2.42 -9.93
C TYR A 122 -0.67 3.50 -10.85
N ILE A 123 -0.76 4.72 -10.31
CA ILE A 123 -0.94 5.95 -11.08
C ILE A 123 0.30 6.81 -10.86
N ARG A 124 0.98 7.21 -11.93
CA ARG A 124 2.14 8.09 -11.84
C ARG A 124 1.94 9.27 -12.76
N VAL A 125 2.06 10.47 -12.20
CA VAL A 125 1.94 11.71 -12.96
C VAL A 125 3.27 12.43 -12.95
N TYR A 126 3.72 12.80 -14.14
CA TYR A 126 4.94 13.52 -14.43
C TYR A 126 4.62 14.75 -15.24
N THR A 127 5.41 15.80 -15.07
CA THR A 127 5.39 16.95 -15.98
C THR A 127 6.54 16.91 -16.98
N TRP A 128 6.38 17.58 -18.12
CA TRP A 128 7.41 17.69 -19.16
C TRP A 128 7.33 19.02 -19.95
N ASP A 129 8.39 19.32 -20.71
CA ASP A 129 8.51 20.55 -21.52
C ASP A 129 7.81 20.45 -22.90
N ARG A 130 6.66 19.77 -22.96
CA ARG A 130 5.87 19.63 -24.20
C ARG A 130 4.45 20.10 -23.96
N ALA A 131 3.82 20.64 -25.00
CA ALA A 131 2.43 21.11 -24.97
C ALA A 131 1.38 19.99 -25.16
N GLU A 132 1.82 18.75 -25.33
CA GLU A 132 0.95 17.58 -25.44
C GLU A 132 0.82 16.89 -24.08
N TYR A 133 -0.30 16.23 -23.84
CA TYR A 133 -0.43 15.26 -22.76
C TYR A 133 -0.28 13.84 -23.32
N SER A 134 0.15 12.90 -22.49
CA SER A 134 0.24 11.47 -22.80
C SER A 134 -0.18 10.67 -21.58
N ILE A 135 -1.19 9.81 -21.73
CA ILE A 135 -1.68 8.90 -20.72
C ILE A 135 -1.53 7.49 -21.27
N ASP A 136 -0.56 6.75 -20.75
CA ASP A 136 -0.32 5.35 -21.12
C ASP A 136 -0.94 4.43 -20.07
N LEU A 137 -2.07 3.79 -20.42
CA LEU A 137 -2.68 2.75 -19.60
C LEU A 137 -2.15 1.38 -20.02
N THR A 138 -1.26 0.80 -19.21
CA THR A 138 -0.81 -0.58 -19.40
C THR A 138 -1.67 -1.54 -18.58
N VAL A 139 -2.40 -2.41 -19.26
CA VAL A 139 -3.26 -3.43 -18.68
C VAL A 139 -2.55 -4.78 -18.70
N ARG A 140 -2.35 -5.34 -17.52
CA ARG A 140 -1.87 -6.72 -17.37
C ARG A 140 -3.02 -7.62 -16.96
N ALA A 141 -3.23 -8.71 -17.69
CA ALA A 141 -4.27 -9.69 -17.38
C ALA A 141 -3.68 -11.03 -16.94
N ARG A 142 -4.43 -11.70 -16.07
CA ARG A 142 -4.19 -13.06 -15.60
C ARG A 142 -5.16 -14.01 -16.27
N GLY A 143 -4.73 -15.25 -16.47
CA GLY A 143 -5.54 -16.33 -17.00
C GLY A 143 -5.03 -17.68 -16.52
N ASN A 144 -5.87 -18.73 -16.61
CA ASN A 144 -5.41 -20.09 -16.33
C ASN A 144 -4.45 -20.57 -17.44
N THR A 145 -4.69 -20.08 -18.66
CA THR A 145 -3.84 -20.20 -19.84
C THR A 145 -3.46 -18.82 -20.38
N ASP A 146 -2.51 -18.77 -21.30
CA ASP A 146 -2.10 -17.51 -21.94
C ASP A 146 -3.24 -16.99 -22.83
N LYS A 147 -3.95 -17.89 -23.51
CA LYS A 147 -5.16 -17.57 -24.28
C LYS A 147 -6.26 -16.95 -23.42
N ASP A 148 -6.49 -17.47 -22.21
CA ASP A 148 -7.48 -16.89 -21.28
C ASP A 148 -7.06 -15.48 -20.81
N ALA A 149 -5.75 -15.24 -20.67
CA ALA A 149 -5.24 -13.92 -20.30
C ALA A 149 -5.40 -12.91 -21.44
N GLU A 150 -5.15 -13.34 -22.68
CA GLU A 150 -5.44 -12.56 -23.89
C GLU A 150 -6.94 -12.25 -24.01
N ASP A 151 -7.81 -13.24 -23.83
CA ASP A 151 -9.27 -13.02 -23.84
C ASP A 151 -9.71 -12.02 -22.76
N ASN A 152 -9.07 -12.05 -21.58
CA ASN A 152 -9.35 -11.08 -20.54
C ASN A 152 -8.91 -9.65 -20.93
N ILE A 153 -7.82 -9.48 -21.68
CA ILE A 153 -7.43 -8.18 -22.24
C ILE A 153 -8.45 -7.73 -23.29
N ASP A 154 -8.84 -8.62 -24.21
CA ASP A 154 -9.83 -8.30 -25.25
C ASP A 154 -11.19 -7.88 -24.63
N ASP A 155 -11.55 -8.46 -23.48
CA ASP A 155 -12.75 -8.14 -22.70
C ASP A 155 -12.59 -6.90 -21.79
N PHE A 156 -11.40 -6.29 -21.71
CA PHE A 156 -11.15 -5.15 -20.84
C PHE A 156 -11.83 -3.88 -21.39
N ASP A 157 -12.70 -3.28 -20.57
CA ASP A 157 -13.49 -2.10 -20.92
C ASP A 157 -12.93 -0.87 -20.20
N VAL A 158 -12.36 0.04 -20.99
CA VAL A 158 -11.82 1.33 -20.58
C VAL A 158 -12.52 2.45 -21.32
N ASP A 159 -12.88 3.50 -20.58
CA ASP A 159 -13.46 4.72 -21.12
C ASP A 159 -12.51 5.89 -20.85
N PHE A 160 -12.29 6.69 -21.90
CA PHE A 160 -11.50 7.90 -21.82
C PHE A 160 -12.30 9.05 -22.41
N ASP A 161 -12.66 10.02 -21.57
CA ASP A 161 -13.35 11.25 -21.97
C ASP A 161 -12.37 12.43 -21.92
N GLU A 162 -12.30 13.15 -23.04
CA GLU A 162 -11.67 14.46 -23.12
C GLU A 162 -12.76 15.50 -23.36
N SER A 163 -12.88 16.47 -22.44
CA SER A 163 -13.88 17.52 -22.55
C SER A 163 -13.42 18.88 -22.06
N MET A 164 -13.81 19.93 -22.80
CA MET A 164 -13.51 21.32 -22.45
C MET A 164 -14.74 21.96 -21.81
N VAL A 165 -14.66 22.27 -20.51
CA VAL A 165 -15.77 22.89 -19.76
C VAL A 165 -15.27 24.14 -19.07
N GLY A 166 -15.84 25.30 -19.42
CA GLY A 166 -15.51 26.56 -18.75
C GLY A 166 -14.06 27.04 -18.93
N GLY A 167 -13.32 26.52 -19.90
CA GLY A 167 -11.90 26.83 -20.11
C GLY A 167 -10.93 25.88 -19.40
N GLN A 168 -11.45 24.90 -18.66
CA GLN A 168 -10.69 23.79 -18.08
C GLN A 168 -10.76 22.58 -19.01
N LEU A 169 -9.61 21.96 -19.27
CA LEU A 169 -9.50 20.69 -19.98
C LEU A 169 -9.68 19.55 -18.97
N ASN A 170 -10.72 18.73 -19.14
CA ASN A 170 -10.97 17.56 -18.30
C ASN A 170 -10.52 16.31 -19.04
N LEU A 171 -9.66 15.53 -18.38
CA LEU A 171 -9.19 14.23 -18.85
C LEU A 171 -9.64 13.18 -17.83
N VAL A 172 -10.60 12.36 -18.22
CA VAL A 172 -11.24 11.36 -17.35
C VAL A 172 -10.92 9.97 -17.86
N LEU A 173 -10.22 9.16 -17.07
CA LEU A 173 -9.91 7.75 -17.35
C LEU A 173 -10.63 6.84 -16.35
N GLU A 174 -11.64 6.12 -16.84
CA GLU A 174 -12.43 5.18 -16.06
C GLU A 174 -12.37 3.76 -16.64
N HIS A 175 -12.67 2.77 -15.81
CA HIS A 175 -12.80 1.39 -16.24
C HIS A 175 -14.16 0.82 -15.85
N ASN A 176 -14.70 -0.07 -16.66
CA ASN A 176 -15.97 -0.76 -16.38
C ASN A 176 -15.75 -2.23 -16.00
N VAL A 177 -14.67 -2.51 -15.26
CA VAL A 177 -14.37 -3.85 -14.75
C VAL A 177 -15.20 -4.15 -13.49
N PRO A 178 -16.02 -5.22 -13.49
CA PRO A 178 -16.76 -5.61 -12.30
C PRO A 178 -15.85 -5.96 -11.12
N ALA A 179 -16.27 -5.61 -9.89
CA ALA A 179 -15.50 -5.87 -8.67
C ALA A 179 -15.09 -7.34 -8.47
N THR A 180 -15.81 -8.30 -9.07
CA THR A 180 -15.50 -9.74 -9.01
C THR A 180 -14.36 -10.16 -9.95
N LYS A 181 -13.97 -9.30 -10.90
CA LYS A 181 -12.93 -9.56 -11.90
C LYS A 181 -11.67 -8.70 -11.71
N THR A 182 -11.68 -7.69 -10.84
CA THR A 182 -10.53 -6.79 -10.61
C THR A 182 -9.24 -7.54 -10.26
N ASN A 183 -9.34 -8.68 -9.57
CA ASN A 183 -8.22 -9.55 -9.22
C ASN A 183 -7.48 -10.17 -10.43
N LEU A 184 -8.11 -10.19 -11.61
CA LEU A 184 -7.54 -10.67 -12.86
C LEU A 184 -6.64 -9.63 -13.54
N TYR A 185 -6.77 -8.36 -13.16
CA TYR A 185 -6.15 -7.24 -13.86
C TYR A 185 -5.15 -6.49 -12.97
N SER A 186 -4.22 -5.79 -13.62
CA SER A 186 -3.42 -4.70 -13.05
C SER A 186 -3.36 -3.58 -14.07
N LEU A 187 -3.67 -2.37 -13.63
CA LEU A 187 -3.70 -1.14 -14.42
C LEU A 187 -2.53 -0.26 -13.99
N LEU A 188 -1.57 -0.07 -14.88
CA LEU A 188 -0.41 0.77 -14.64
C LEU A 188 -0.62 2.02 -15.51
N VAL A 189 -0.89 3.15 -14.89
CA VAL A 189 -1.14 4.41 -15.58
C VAL A 189 0.07 5.31 -15.41
N GLU A 190 0.69 5.68 -16.53
CA GLU A 190 1.74 6.70 -16.59
C GLU A 190 1.21 7.91 -17.35
N VAL A 191 1.19 9.05 -16.69
CA VAL A 191 0.65 10.32 -17.17
C VAL A 191 1.81 11.30 -17.31
N HIS A 192 1.94 11.90 -18.48
CA HIS A 192 2.87 12.99 -18.76
C HIS A 192 2.07 14.20 -19.25
N VAL A 193 2.23 15.33 -18.58
CA VAL A 193 1.46 16.55 -18.84
C VAL A 193 2.37 17.79 -18.89
N PRO A 194 1.98 18.89 -19.54
CA PRO A 194 2.83 20.09 -19.65
C PRO A 194 3.22 20.70 -18.29
N ALA A 195 4.48 21.10 -18.12
CA ALA A 195 4.93 21.70 -16.87
C ALA A 195 4.39 23.12 -16.62
N ASP A 196 3.88 23.80 -17.65
CA ASP A 196 3.44 25.20 -17.63
C ASP A 196 1.93 25.38 -17.38
N ALA A 197 1.21 24.31 -17.05
CA ALA A 197 -0.20 24.33 -16.68
C ALA A 197 -0.42 24.12 -15.17
N THR A 198 -1.59 24.52 -14.68
CA THR A 198 -2.08 24.27 -13.33
C THR A 198 -3.04 23.08 -13.32
N TYR A 199 -2.92 22.22 -12.30
CA TYR A 199 -3.67 20.97 -12.23
C TYR A 199 -4.69 20.91 -11.09
N ASN A 200 -5.86 20.35 -11.39
CA ASN A 200 -6.77 19.76 -10.42
C ASN A 200 -6.71 18.24 -10.58
N THR A 201 -6.56 17.49 -9.50
CA THR A 201 -6.48 16.02 -9.59
C THR A 201 -7.50 15.35 -8.70
N ASP A 202 -8.13 14.29 -9.22
CA ASP A 202 -8.83 13.27 -8.45
C ASP A 202 -8.31 11.90 -8.87
N LEU A 203 -7.28 11.43 -8.14
CA LEU A 203 -6.60 10.17 -8.43
C LEU A 203 -7.04 9.13 -7.41
N THR A 204 -7.70 8.09 -7.88
CA THR A 204 -8.22 7.03 -7.03
C THR A 204 -7.61 5.68 -7.39
N ALA A 205 -7.08 4.99 -6.40
CA ALA A 205 -6.62 3.61 -6.50
C ALA A 205 -7.22 2.75 -5.38
N SER A 206 -7.22 1.42 -5.49
CA SER A 206 -7.52 0.54 -4.34
C SER A 206 -6.24 0.02 -3.69
N ASN A 207 -5.39 -0.61 -4.49
CA ASN A 207 -4.14 -1.24 -4.06
C ASN A 207 -2.89 -0.57 -4.66
N GLY A 208 -3.11 0.42 -5.51
CA GLY A 208 -2.11 1.12 -6.28
C GLY A 208 -1.44 2.25 -5.55
N ALA A 209 -0.12 2.37 -5.72
CA ALA A 209 0.60 3.58 -5.36
C ALA A 209 0.21 4.73 -6.31
N ILE A 210 0.16 5.94 -5.78
CA ILE A 210 -0.07 7.17 -6.54
C ILE A 210 1.12 8.09 -6.33
N SER A 211 1.72 8.60 -7.40
CA SER A 211 2.84 9.55 -7.32
C SER A 211 2.60 10.79 -8.18
N LEU A 212 2.87 11.96 -7.63
CA LEU A 212 2.92 13.23 -8.35
C LEU A 212 4.36 13.75 -8.37
N ASN A 213 4.84 14.16 -9.54
CA ASN A 213 6.23 14.58 -9.73
C ASN A 213 6.29 15.91 -10.50
N ASN A 214 6.95 16.91 -9.91
CA ASN A 214 7.18 18.25 -10.46
C ASN A 214 5.88 18.95 -10.91
N MET A 215 4.85 18.94 -10.06
CA MET A 215 3.49 19.37 -10.41
C MET A 215 3.08 20.63 -9.63
N VAL A 216 2.42 21.55 -10.33
CA VAL A 216 1.78 22.74 -9.74
C VAL A 216 0.26 22.60 -9.87
N GLY A 217 -0.48 22.70 -8.76
CA GLY A 217 -1.92 22.47 -8.76
C GLY A 217 -2.75 23.49 -7.97
N ASP A 218 -4.05 23.51 -8.23
CA ASP A 218 -5.00 24.20 -7.36
C ASP A 218 -5.45 23.23 -6.27
N VAL A 219 -6.13 22.14 -6.64
CA VAL A 219 -6.59 21.12 -5.69
C VAL A 219 -6.13 19.74 -6.12
N LEU A 220 -5.26 19.14 -5.30
CA LEU A 220 -4.73 17.80 -5.53
C LEU A 220 -5.39 16.81 -4.56
N ARG A 221 -6.23 15.91 -5.08
CA ARG A 221 -6.84 14.81 -4.32
C ARG A 221 -6.28 13.47 -4.75
N LEU A 222 -5.79 12.71 -3.77
CA LEU A 222 -5.26 11.37 -3.96
C LEU A 222 -5.89 10.43 -2.94
N THR A 223 -6.50 9.34 -3.40
CA THR A 223 -7.11 8.33 -2.54
C THR A 223 -6.65 6.94 -2.91
N THR A 224 -6.16 6.18 -1.93
CA THR A 224 -5.89 4.75 -2.09
C THR A 224 -6.24 3.98 -0.81
N SER A 225 -6.32 2.65 -0.85
CA SER A 225 -6.49 1.87 0.40
C SER A 225 -5.16 1.28 0.86
N ASN A 226 -4.38 0.72 -0.06
CA ASN A 226 -3.15 -0.02 0.29
C ASN A 226 -1.88 0.51 -0.40
N GLY A 227 -2.02 1.49 -1.28
CA GLY A 227 -0.88 2.08 -1.98
C GLY A 227 -0.20 3.21 -1.23
N GLU A 228 1.08 3.36 -1.52
CA GLU A 228 1.84 4.54 -1.10
C GLU A 228 1.36 5.77 -1.86
N LEU A 229 1.29 6.90 -1.17
CA LEU A 229 1.11 8.21 -1.77
C LEU A 229 2.46 8.94 -1.72
N SER A 230 2.97 9.38 -2.87
CA SER A 230 4.28 10.01 -2.97
C SER A 230 4.23 11.34 -3.72
N PHE A 231 4.98 12.31 -3.21
CA PHE A 231 5.10 13.65 -3.78
C PHE A 231 6.58 13.96 -4.02
N GLU A 232 6.90 14.48 -5.20
CA GLU A 232 8.24 14.96 -5.53
C GLU A 232 8.11 16.35 -6.16
N ASN A 233 8.58 17.38 -5.46
CA ASN A 233 8.48 18.79 -5.87
C ASN A 233 7.05 19.19 -6.26
N VAL A 234 6.09 19.04 -5.33
CA VAL A 234 4.67 19.32 -5.59
C VAL A 234 4.24 20.59 -4.86
N VAL A 235 3.69 21.55 -5.60
CA VAL A 235 3.16 22.81 -5.04
C VAL A 235 1.69 22.93 -5.38
N ALA A 236 0.84 23.22 -4.39
CA ALA A 236 -0.58 23.46 -4.68
C ALA A 236 -1.26 24.44 -3.71
N GLU A 237 -2.47 24.91 -4.05
CA GLU A 237 -3.30 25.67 -3.11
C GLU A 237 -3.91 24.77 -2.02
N ARG A 238 -4.27 23.54 -2.38
CA ARG A 238 -4.78 22.52 -1.45
C ARG A 238 -4.34 21.11 -1.81
N ILE A 239 -3.86 20.35 -0.84
CA ILE A 239 -3.52 18.93 -0.97
C ILE A 239 -4.36 18.10 0.00
N VAL A 240 -5.05 17.09 -0.52
CA VAL A 240 -5.77 16.10 0.28
C VAL A 240 -5.34 14.70 -0.14
N ALA A 241 -4.70 13.97 0.76
CA ALA A 241 -4.17 12.63 0.47
C ALA A 241 -4.63 11.62 1.52
N VAL A 242 -5.30 10.55 1.08
CA VAL A 242 -5.87 9.55 1.99
C VAL A 242 -5.43 8.15 1.58
N THR A 243 -4.80 7.43 2.51
CA THR A 243 -4.53 6.00 2.38
C THR A 243 -4.99 5.27 3.64
N SER A 244 -5.09 3.93 3.63
CA SER A 244 -5.38 3.19 4.87
C SER A 244 -4.14 2.52 5.42
N ASN A 245 -3.34 1.88 4.57
CA ASN A 245 -2.33 0.93 5.04
C ASN A 245 -0.89 1.26 4.67
N ALA A 246 -0.66 2.20 3.75
CA ALA A 246 0.66 2.52 3.26
C ALA A 246 1.06 3.95 3.62
N GLN A 247 2.33 4.26 3.41
CA GLN A 247 2.90 5.54 3.78
C GLN A 247 2.43 6.67 2.86
N ILE A 248 2.45 7.87 3.41
CA ILE A 248 2.37 9.12 2.67
C ILE A 248 3.73 9.78 2.83
N ARG A 249 4.43 10.08 1.73
CA ARG A 249 5.77 10.68 1.81
C ARG A 249 6.08 11.67 0.71
N GLY A 250 7.06 12.53 0.94
CA GLY A 250 7.64 13.33 -0.13
C GLY A 250 7.89 14.79 0.21
N ASP A 251 8.23 15.53 -0.84
CA ASP A 251 8.38 16.98 -0.83
C ASP A 251 7.12 17.60 -1.41
N LEU A 252 6.41 18.36 -0.57
CA LEU A 252 5.20 19.08 -0.95
C LEU A 252 5.07 20.40 -0.22
N GLU A 253 4.36 21.33 -0.85
CA GLU A 253 4.07 22.63 -0.28
C GLU A 253 2.66 23.08 -0.66
N ALA A 254 1.82 23.37 0.34
CA ALA A 254 0.51 23.97 0.11
C ALA A 254 -0.01 24.77 1.32
N PRO A 255 -0.75 25.87 1.10
CA PRO A 255 -1.41 26.61 2.17
C PRO A 255 -2.41 25.78 2.99
N ASP A 256 -3.01 24.75 2.40
CA ASP A 256 -3.96 23.85 3.05
C ASP A 256 -3.67 22.39 2.71
N THR A 257 -3.13 21.64 3.68
CA THR A 257 -2.73 20.24 3.50
C THR A 257 -3.44 19.36 4.53
N THR A 258 -4.13 18.32 4.06
CA THR A 258 -4.73 17.26 4.89
C THR A 258 -4.25 15.90 4.43
N LEU A 259 -3.47 15.21 5.28
CA LEU A 259 -2.96 13.86 4.98
C LEU A 259 -3.46 12.88 6.04
N THR A 260 -4.06 11.77 5.60
CA THR A 260 -4.64 10.79 6.52
C THR A 260 -4.25 9.38 6.15
N THR A 261 -3.79 8.62 7.14
CA THR A 261 -3.59 7.18 7.03
C THR A 261 -4.03 6.43 8.29
N SER A 262 -4.22 5.12 8.25
CA SER A 262 -4.52 4.34 9.46
C SER A 262 -3.26 3.62 9.97
N ASN A 263 -2.49 3.03 9.08
CA ASN A 263 -1.32 2.21 9.44
C ASN A 263 -0.01 2.67 8.78
N GLY A 264 -0.06 3.69 7.93
CA GLY A 264 1.11 4.23 7.26
C GLY A 264 1.84 5.30 8.05
N LYS A 265 3.15 5.38 7.82
CA LYS A 265 3.96 6.53 8.24
C LYS A 265 3.57 7.74 7.39
N ILE A 266 3.56 8.93 7.99
CA ILE A 266 3.61 10.20 7.26
C ILE A 266 5.03 10.73 7.38
N ASP A 267 5.69 10.98 6.25
CA ASP A 267 7.12 11.33 6.17
C ASP A 267 7.33 12.45 5.16
N LEU A 268 7.35 13.70 5.62
CA LEU A 268 7.34 14.88 4.74
C LEU A 268 8.60 15.72 4.91
N ASP A 269 9.07 16.25 3.79
CA ASP A 269 9.97 17.39 3.71
C ASP A 269 9.13 18.62 3.34
N LEU A 270 9.16 19.65 4.18
CA LEU A 270 8.40 20.88 4.03
C LEU A 270 9.35 22.07 3.83
N PRO A 271 9.51 22.56 2.57
CA PRO A 271 10.36 23.71 2.28
C PRO A 271 9.97 25.00 3.02
N CYS A 272 8.68 25.15 3.37
CA CYS A 272 8.15 26.28 4.12
C CYS A 272 8.48 27.64 3.49
N THR A 273 8.31 27.75 2.17
CA THR A 273 8.41 29.00 1.40
C THR A 273 7.10 29.80 1.40
N VAL A 274 5.96 29.15 1.66
CA VAL A 274 4.65 29.80 1.82
C VAL A 274 3.98 29.43 3.14
N SER A 275 3.19 30.35 3.68
CA SER A 275 2.39 30.10 4.89
C SER A 275 1.33 29.03 4.64
N GLY A 276 1.12 28.14 5.60
CA GLY A 276 0.19 27.03 5.43
C GLY A 276 -0.21 26.30 6.70
N THR A 277 -1.27 25.51 6.57
CA THR A 277 -1.79 24.63 7.62
C THR A 277 -1.68 23.18 7.17
N TYR A 278 -1.12 22.35 8.04
CA TYR A 278 -0.89 20.92 7.81
C TYR A 278 -1.64 20.14 8.88
N ASP A 279 -2.64 19.36 8.48
CA ASP A 279 -3.39 18.44 9.32
C ASP A 279 -3.01 16.99 8.97
N LEU A 280 -2.32 16.33 9.89
CA LEU A 280 -1.60 15.08 9.63
C LEU A 280 -2.01 14.00 10.62
N ASP A 281 -2.78 13.02 10.15
CA ASP A 281 -3.36 11.99 11.00
C ASP A 281 -2.94 10.58 10.59
N THR A 282 -2.45 9.80 11.57
CA THR A 282 -2.22 8.37 11.44
C THR A 282 -2.61 7.64 12.70
N SER A 283 -3.12 6.41 12.66
CA SER A 283 -3.45 5.70 13.91
C SER A 283 -2.27 4.94 14.50
N ASN A 284 -1.50 4.23 13.67
CA ASN A 284 -0.59 3.19 14.16
C ASN A 284 0.90 3.41 13.86
N ALA A 285 1.23 4.35 12.99
CA ALA A 285 2.60 4.62 12.57
C ALA A 285 3.01 6.06 12.90
N ALA A 286 4.28 6.36 12.66
CA ALA A 286 4.87 7.64 13.03
C ALA A 286 4.49 8.76 12.04
N VAL A 287 4.56 9.99 12.55
CA VAL A 287 4.57 11.20 11.74
C VAL A 287 5.94 11.83 11.90
N GLU A 288 6.66 12.00 10.80
CA GLU A 288 8.00 12.57 10.75
C GLU A 288 8.00 13.74 9.77
N LEU A 289 8.42 14.91 10.25
CA LEU A 289 8.45 16.15 9.48
C LEU A 289 9.84 16.76 9.55
N ASP A 290 10.45 16.92 8.38
CA ASP A 290 11.60 17.79 8.15
C ASP A 290 11.07 19.15 7.71
N VAL A 291 11.42 20.21 8.44
CA VAL A 291 10.92 21.57 8.20
C VAL A 291 12.07 22.56 8.10
N SER A 292 11.85 23.70 7.44
CA SER A 292 12.90 24.70 7.25
C SER A 292 13.40 25.33 8.57
N ALA A 293 14.72 25.32 8.80
CA ALA A 293 15.38 26.04 9.89
C ALA A 293 15.46 27.58 9.70
N ALA A 294 14.79 28.14 8.69
CA ALA A 294 14.93 29.54 8.32
C ALA A 294 14.32 30.49 9.37
N ALA A 295 15.05 31.55 9.72
CA ALA A 295 14.72 32.44 10.83
C ALA A 295 13.48 33.32 10.60
N ASP A 296 13.03 33.45 9.35
CA ASP A 296 11.82 34.14 8.90
C ASP A 296 10.57 33.23 8.90
N VAL A 297 10.75 31.93 9.15
CA VAL A 297 9.66 30.96 9.31
C VAL A 297 9.26 30.86 10.79
N GLY A 298 7.96 30.90 11.04
CA GLY A 298 7.36 30.67 12.35
C GLY A 298 6.54 29.39 12.37
N TYR A 299 6.63 28.63 13.45
CA TYR A 299 5.87 27.40 13.65
C TYR A 299 4.84 27.54 14.77
N SER A 300 3.62 27.03 14.53
CA SER A 300 2.57 26.81 15.52
C SER A 300 2.19 25.34 15.52
N ILE A 301 2.59 24.61 16.56
CA ILE A 301 2.56 23.14 16.60
C ILE A 301 1.59 22.66 17.68
N ASP A 302 0.66 21.77 17.31
CA ASP A 302 -0.21 21.01 18.23
C ASP A 302 -0.16 19.52 17.86
N MET A 303 0.58 18.75 18.65
CA MET A 303 0.87 17.36 18.35
C MET A 303 0.57 16.44 19.52
N SER A 304 0.01 15.27 19.23
CA SER A 304 -0.34 14.29 20.26
C SER A 304 -0.20 12.84 19.82
N THR A 305 0.20 11.98 20.76
CA THR A 305 0.20 10.53 20.63
C THR A 305 -0.39 9.89 21.89
N SER A 306 -1.08 8.74 21.77
CA SER A 306 -1.61 8.05 22.97
C SER A 306 -0.55 7.19 23.67
N ASN A 307 0.26 6.44 22.91
CA ASN A 307 1.15 5.41 23.47
C ASN A 307 2.65 5.67 23.23
N ALA A 308 3.04 6.60 22.35
CA ALA A 308 4.44 6.87 22.03
C ALA A 308 4.96 8.19 22.66
N SER A 309 5.91 8.87 22.00
CA SER A 309 6.41 10.21 22.35
C SER A 309 6.19 11.22 21.22
N VAL A 310 6.08 12.49 21.61
CA VAL A 310 6.16 13.64 20.71
C VAL A 310 7.49 14.35 20.96
N ASP A 311 8.29 14.54 19.91
CA ASP A 311 9.60 15.18 19.98
C ASP A 311 9.70 16.32 18.97
N LEU A 312 9.96 17.53 19.48
CA LEU A 312 10.14 18.74 18.69
C LEU A 312 11.59 19.18 18.85
N ARG A 313 12.35 19.19 17.76
CA ARG A 313 13.74 19.62 17.70
C ARG A 313 13.84 20.91 16.88
N LEU A 314 13.13 21.94 17.34
CA LEU A 314 13.19 23.28 16.76
C LEU A 314 13.62 24.27 17.84
N ASP A 315 14.33 25.31 17.42
CA ASP A 315 14.76 26.39 18.31
C ASP A 315 13.64 27.39 18.60
N ASP A 316 13.83 28.22 19.64
CA ASP A 316 12.94 29.34 20.01
C ASP A 316 11.46 28.99 20.21
N LEU A 317 11.16 27.78 20.71
CA LEU A 317 9.81 27.34 21.01
C LEU A 317 9.31 27.77 22.40
N GLU A 318 8.18 28.47 22.43
CA GLU A 318 7.37 28.78 23.61
C GLU A 318 6.28 27.72 23.81
N TYR A 319 6.44 26.88 24.83
CA TYR A 319 5.54 25.77 25.12
C TYR A 319 4.33 26.19 25.96
N THR A 320 3.14 25.94 25.44
CA THR A 320 1.90 25.95 26.23
C THR A 320 1.64 24.59 26.89
N THR A 321 2.09 23.51 26.24
CA THR A 321 2.04 22.15 26.79
C THR A 321 3.31 21.41 26.38
N ASN A 322 3.98 20.79 27.35
CA ASN A 322 5.22 20.03 27.12
C ASN A 322 5.19 18.73 27.92
N GLU A 323 4.45 17.76 27.41
CA GLU A 323 4.34 16.41 27.97
C GLU A 323 4.98 15.41 27.02
N ARG A 324 5.30 14.21 27.51
CA ARG A 324 5.86 13.14 26.67
C ARG A 324 4.96 12.82 25.47
N THR A 325 3.65 12.81 25.67
CA THR A 325 2.63 12.35 24.72
C THR A 325 1.88 13.50 24.04
N ARG A 326 2.12 14.75 24.44
CA ARG A 326 1.45 15.91 23.87
C ARG A 326 2.33 17.14 23.97
N LYS A 327 2.56 17.83 22.86
CA LYS A 327 3.28 19.09 22.83
C LYS A 327 2.47 20.14 22.07
N LYS A 328 2.33 21.31 22.68
CA LYS A 328 1.78 22.51 22.07
C LYS A 328 2.78 23.63 22.22
N ALA A 329 3.32 24.14 21.13
CA ALA A 329 4.34 25.17 21.15
C ALA A 329 4.17 26.13 19.97
N LYS A 330 4.67 27.35 20.13
CA LYS A 330 4.81 28.31 19.06
C LYS A 330 6.22 28.89 19.05
N THR A 331 6.78 29.20 17.89
CA THR A 331 8.01 29.98 17.79
C THR A 331 7.80 31.37 18.39
N THR A 332 8.79 31.90 19.13
CA THR A 332 8.75 33.27 19.65
C THR A 332 8.55 34.26 18.50
N GLY A 333 7.57 35.16 18.64
CA GLY A 333 7.23 36.14 17.61
C GLY A 333 6.58 35.54 16.36
N PHE A 334 5.95 34.36 16.46
CA PHE A 334 5.25 33.70 15.35
C PHE A 334 4.38 34.64 14.50
N ASP A 335 3.59 35.52 15.15
CA ASP A 335 2.68 36.43 14.45
C ASP A 335 3.41 37.52 13.62
N ASP A 336 4.70 37.74 13.89
CA ASP A 336 5.56 38.71 13.21
C ASP A 336 6.45 38.08 12.11
N LYS A 337 6.34 36.76 11.89
CA LYS A 337 7.13 36.01 10.88
C LYS A 337 6.53 36.17 9.49
N ASP A 338 7.40 36.18 8.47
CA ASP A 338 6.99 36.34 7.07
C ASP A 338 6.23 35.10 6.58
N VAL A 339 6.69 33.91 7.01
CA VAL A 339 6.04 32.62 6.75
C VAL A 339 5.54 32.02 8.05
N GLN A 340 4.27 31.63 8.07
CA GLN A 340 3.57 31.09 9.23
C GLN A 340 3.07 29.68 8.92
N ILE A 341 3.65 28.69 9.59
CA ILE A 341 3.33 27.28 9.42
C ILE A 341 2.58 26.78 10.65
N THR A 342 1.36 26.29 10.46
CA THR A 342 0.58 25.63 11.51
C THR A 342 0.56 24.14 11.26
N ILE A 343 1.01 23.36 12.23
CA ILE A 343 1.06 21.90 12.13
C ILE A 343 0.21 21.29 13.24
N THR A 344 -0.81 20.54 12.84
CA THR A 344 -1.60 19.69 13.73
C THR A 344 -1.34 18.24 13.37
N SER A 345 -1.04 17.41 14.38
CA SER A 345 -0.91 15.98 14.14
C SER A 345 -1.39 15.13 15.30
N SER A 346 -2.03 14.02 14.97
CA SER A 346 -2.47 13.04 15.95
C SER A 346 -2.15 11.60 15.56
N THR A 347 -1.74 10.81 16.57
CA THR A 347 -1.59 9.36 16.42
C THR A 347 -1.94 8.59 17.69
N SER A 348 -2.24 7.30 17.55
CA SER A 348 -2.49 6.44 18.71
C SER A 348 -1.21 5.74 19.17
N ASN A 349 -0.42 5.20 18.24
CA ASN A 349 0.68 4.30 18.58
C ASN A 349 2.06 4.70 18.01
N GLY A 350 2.13 5.62 17.05
CA GLY A 350 3.40 6.09 16.50
C GLY A 350 3.96 7.30 17.25
N SER A 351 5.25 7.56 17.08
CA SER A 351 5.86 8.83 17.50
C SER A 351 5.44 9.96 16.57
N VAL A 352 5.57 11.19 17.07
CA VAL A 352 5.43 12.40 16.26
C VAL A 352 6.70 13.20 16.43
N ASP A 353 7.47 13.33 15.35
CA ASP A 353 8.80 13.92 15.33
C ASP A 353 8.81 15.11 14.35
N VAL A 354 9.30 16.26 14.81
CA VAL A 354 9.57 17.44 13.98
C VAL A 354 11.00 17.89 14.20
N PHE A 355 11.74 18.12 13.13
CA PHE A 355 13.13 18.59 13.14
C PHE A 355 13.43 19.48 11.94
N ASP A 356 14.55 20.19 12.01
CA ASP A 356 15.05 21.15 11.02
C ASP A 356 16.53 20.97 10.65
#